data_AF-A0A920IQC0-F1
#
_entry.id   AF-A0A920IQC0-F1
#
_cell.length_a   1.000
_cell.length_b   1.000
_cell.length_c   1.000
_cell.angle_alpha   90.00
_cell.angle_beta   90.00
_cell.angle_gamma   90.00
#
_symmetry.space_group_name_H-M   'P 1'
#
loop_
_entity.id
_entity.type
_entity.pdbx_description
1 polymer ?
#
loop_
_entity_poly.entity_id
_entity_poly.type
_entity_poly.pdbx_seq_one_letter_code
_entity_poly.pdbx_strand_id
1 'polypeptide(L)'
;MNEDPWERLRVIKSNIHKTHLQMLLRGKNLVGYKKYDDTVIDLFVKKSFEEGIHIFRIFDALNDINNIVYSIECANKYGANSQGTMSYTTSPIHNEKNWLKF
;
A
#
# COMPACT_ATOMS: atom_id res chain seq x y z
N MET A 1 15.17 -8.63 14.02
CA MET A 1 15.13 -7.38 14.81
C MET A 1 13.94 -7.48 15.74
N ASN A 2 14.15 -7.42 17.06
CA ASN A 2 13.08 -7.48 18.07
C ASN A 2 12.52 -6.06 18.32
N GLU A 3 11.88 -5.47 17.31
CA GLU A 3 11.37 -4.10 17.36
C GLU A 3 9.90 -4.07 16.94
N ASP A 4 9.10 -3.23 17.60
CA ASP A 4 7.73 -2.95 17.20
C ASP A 4 7.71 -2.04 15.95
N PRO A 5 7.11 -2.47 14.83
CA PRO A 5 7.04 -1.65 13.62
C PRO A 5 6.28 -0.33 13.79
N TRP A 6 5.30 -0.27 14.71
CA TRP A 6 4.56 0.96 14.99
C TRP A 6 5.43 1.97 15.72
N GLU A 7 6.25 1.50 16.66
CA GLU A 7 7.18 2.37 17.38
C GLU A 7 8.26 2.89 16.43
N ARG A 8 8.78 2.03 15.54
CA ARG A 8 9.69 2.46 14.48
C ARG A 8 9.09 3.60 13.65
N LEU A 9 7.83 3.45 13.23
CA LEU A 9 7.15 4.47 12.42
C LEU A 9 7.01 5.79 13.19
N ARG A 10 6.62 5.75 14.47
CA ARG A 10 6.53 6.96 15.31
C ARG A 10 7.86 7.67 15.46
N VAL A 11 8.94 6.92 15.71
CA VAL A 11 10.30 7.46 15.80
C VAL A 11 10.72 8.10 14.48
N ILE A 12 10.46 7.45 13.34
CA ILE A 12 10.74 8.04 12.03
C ILE A 12 9.93 9.34 11.84
N LYS A 13 8.63 9.31 12.17
CA LYS A 13 7.75 10.46 11.97
C LYS A 13 8.09 11.63 12.89
N SER A 14 8.54 11.37 14.11
CA SER A 14 8.97 12.41 15.06
C SER A 14 10.27 13.10 14.64
N ASN A 15 11.07 12.48 13.76
CA ASN A 15 12.28 13.09 13.21
C ASN A 15 12.06 13.71 11.81
N ILE A 16 11.00 13.32 11.09
CA ILE A 16 10.71 13.77 9.72
C ILE A 16 9.41 14.59 9.66
N HIS A 17 9.57 15.92 9.69
CA HIS A 17 8.44 16.86 9.76
C HIS A 17 7.99 17.40 8.39
N LYS A 18 8.92 17.60 7.45
CA LYS A 18 8.65 18.31 6.18
C LYS A 18 8.38 17.40 4.99
N THR A 19 8.60 16.09 5.14
CA THR A 19 8.49 15.11 4.06
C THR A 19 7.37 14.13 4.36
N HIS A 20 6.53 13.86 3.35
CA HIS A 20 5.51 12.84 3.45
C HIS A 20 6.14 11.45 3.48
N LEU A 21 5.80 10.66 4.49
CA LEU A 21 6.25 9.27 4.57
C LEU A 21 5.43 8.41 3.61
N GLN A 22 6.13 7.50 2.94
CA GLN A 22 5.55 6.54 2.00
C GLN A 22 5.72 5.12 2.52
N MET A 23 4.71 4.28 2.31
CA MET A 23 4.82 2.84 2.51
C MET A 23 4.49 2.04 1.23
N LEU A 24 5.00 0.81 1.19
CA LEU A 24 4.60 -0.19 0.20
C LEU A 24 3.58 -1.15 0.84
N LEU A 25 2.42 -1.31 0.22
CA LEU A 25 1.31 -2.12 0.70
C LEU A 25 0.89 -3.11 -0.38
N ARG A 26 0.77 -4.40 -0.05
CA ARG A 26 0.40 -5.43 -1.01
C ARG A 26 -1.12 -5.67 -1.04
N GLY A 27 -1.91 -4.65 -1.36
CA GLY A 27 -3.36 -4.76 -1.48
C GLY A 27 -4.03 -5.57 -0.35
N LYS A 28 -4.85 -6.56 -0.70
CA LYS A 28 -5.50 -7.51 0.23
C LYS A 28 -4.54 -8.33 1.10
N ASN A 29 -3.26 -8.43 0.75
CA ASN A 29 -2.26 -9.10 1.57
C ASN A 29 -1.63 -8.19 2.65
N LEU A 30 -1.85 -6.88 2.58
CA LEU A 30 -1.22 -5.90 3.46
C LEU A 30 0.31 -6.06 3.49
N VAL A 31 0.88 -6.32 4.66
CA VAL A 31 2.30 -6.66 4.88
C VAL A 31 2.48 -8.13 5.28
N GLY A 32 1.45 -8.96 5.08
CA GLY A 32 1.42 -10.37 5.43
C GLY A 32 1.42 -11.32 4.23
N TYR A 33 1.27 -12.62 4.51
CA TYR A 33 1.37 -13.69 3.51
C TYR A 33 0.03 -14.21 2.99
N LYS A 34 -1.09 -13.84 3.61
CA LYS A 34 -2.44 -14.26 3.24
C LYS A 34 -3.33 -13.07 2.90
N LYS A 35 -4.46 -13.31 2.25
CA LYS A 35 -5.48 -12.28 2.06
C LYS A 35 -6.19 -12.03 3.38
N TYR A 36 -6.51 -10.77 3.66
CA TYR A 36 -7.26 -10.34 4.82
C TYR A 36 -8.64 -9.83 4.42
N ASP A 37 -9.58 -9.91 5.35
CA ASP A 37 -10.90 -9.31 5.20
C ASP A 37 -10.80 -7.78 5.11
N ASP A 38 -11.76 -7.20 4.41
CA ASP A 38 -11.85 -5.77 4.16
C ASP A 38 -11.81 -4.94 5.47
N THR A 39 -12.44 -5.42 6.55
CA THR A 39 -12.40 -4.75 7.85
C THR A 39 -10.98 -4.62 8.43
N VAL A 40 -10.13 -5.62 8.22
CA VAL A 40 -8.73 -5.59 8.66
C VAL A 40 -7.91 -4.65 7.78
N ILE A 41 -8.21 -4.60 6.49
CA ILE A 41 -7.55 -3.67 5.55
C ILE A 41 -7.87 -2.22 5.92
N ASP A 42 -9.14 -1.89 6.15
CA ASP A 42 -9.57 -0.55 6.55
C ASP A 42 -8.89 -0.13 7.86
N LEU A 43 -8.88 -1.01 8.87
CA LEU A 43 -8.22 -0.75 10.15
C LEU A 43 -6.72 -0.51 10.00
N PHE A 44 -6.05 -1.34 9.19
CA PHE A 44 -4.61 -1.22 8.97
C PHE A 44 -4.25 0.08 8.25
N VAL A 45 -4.98 0.43 7.19
CA VAL A 45 -4.76 1.67 6.43
C VAL A 45 -5.05 2.89 7.31
N LYS A 46 -6.16 2.88 8.05
CA LYS A 46 -6.51 3.93 9.02
C LYS A 46 -5.37 4.16 10.01
N LYS A 47 -4.91 3.07 10.65
CA LYS A 47 -3.87 3.17 11.68
C LYS A 47 -2.53 3.63 11.10
N SER A 48 -2.18 3.16 9.91
CA SER A 48 -0.96 3.59 9.21
C SER A 48 -1.00 5.09 8.89
N PHE A 49 -2.16 5.61 8.49
CA PHE A 49 -2.35 7.04 8.23
C PHE A 49 -2.24 7.87 9.50
N GLU A 50 -2.93 7.47 10.57
CA GLU A 50 -2.87 8.14 11.89
C GLU A 50 -1.44 8.22 12.45
N GLU A 51 -0.63 7.19 12.22
CA GLU A 51 0.76 7.11 12.69
C GLU A 51 1.76 7.82 11.75
N GLY A 52 1.29 8.40 10.65
CA GLY A 52 2.07 9.36 9.85
C GLY A 52 2.43 8.92 8.43
N ILE A 53 1.92 7.80 7.91
CA ILE A 53 2.02 7.45 6.49
C ILE A 53 1.04 8.31 5.69
N HIS A 54 1.52 9.00 4.66
CA HIS A 54 0.66 9.86 3.82
C HIS A 54 0.61 9.40 2.38
N ILE A 55 1.56 8.55 1.95
CA ILE A 55 1.59 7.98 0.61
C ILE A 55 1.54 6.46 0.71
N PHE A 56 0.53 5.87 0.10
CA PHE A 56 0.36 4.41 0.03
C PHE A 56 0.65 3.95 -1.39
N ARG A 57 1.79 3.30 -1.59
CA ARG A 57 2.09 2.59 -2.82
C ARG A 57 1.51 1.19 -2.77
N ILE A 58 0.43 0.96 -3.51
CA ILE A 58 -0.39 -0.24 -3.40
C ILE A 58 -0.21 -1.09 -4.65
N PHE A 59 0.23 -2.34 -4.47
CA PHE A 59 0.52 -3.27 -5.56
C PHE A 59 -0.08 -4.66 -5.30
N ASP A 60 -0.26 -5.42 -6.37
CA ASP A 60 -0.49 -6.86 -6.32
C ASP A 60 0.59 -7.58 -7.14
N ALA A 61 1.02 -8.75 -6.68
CA ALA A 61 2.11 -9.49 -7.32
C ALA A 61 1.73 -10.02 -8.72
N LEU A 62 0.43 -10.21 -8.98
CA LEU A 62 -0.09 -10.72 -10.25
C LEU A 62 -0.76 -9.62 -11.10
N ASN A 63 -0.65 -8.36 -10.68
CA ASN A 63 -1.35 -7.22 -11.28
C ASN A 63 -2.87 -7.39 -11.32
N ASP A 64 -3.47 -8.15 -10.42
CA ASP A 64 -4.94 -8.24 -10.32
C ASP A 64 -5.49 -7.02 -9.57
N ILE A 65 -6.10 -6.09 -10.32
CA ILE A 65 -6.62 -4.82 -9.81
C ILE A 65 -7.65 -5.06 -8.67
N ASN A 66 -8.41 -6.13 -8.72
CA ASN A 66 -9.42 -6.44 -7.69
C ASN A 66 -8.80 -6.65 -6.30
N ASN A 67 -7.51 -6.99 -6.24
CA ASN A 67 -6.78 -7.14 -4.98
C ASN A 67 -6.27 -5.81 -4.41
N ILE A 68 -6.31 -4.70 -5.17
CA ILE A 68 -5.81 -3.39 -4.70
C ILE A 68 -6.90 -2.31 -4.57
N VAL A 69 -8.03 -2.44 -5.28
CA VAL A 69 -9.13 -1.44 -5.27
C VAL A 69 -9.54 -1.05 -3.86
N TYR A 70 -9.86 -2.03 -3.02
CA TYR A 70 -10.34 -1.74 -1.67
C TYR A 70 -9.28 -1.02 -0.80
N SER A 71 -8.01 -1.41 -0.91
CA SER A 71 -6.92 -0.69 -0.21
C SER A 71 -6.76 0.75 -0.69
N ILE A 72 -6.96 0.99 -1.99
CA ILE A 72 -6.94 2.35 -2.59
C ILE A 72 -8.12 3.18 -2.06
N GLU A 73 -9.32 2.60 -2.03
CA GLU A 73 -10.51 3.24 -1.48
C GLU A 73 -10.33 3.63 -0.02
N CYS A 74 -9.79 2.72 0.81
CA CYS A 74 -9.43 3.02 2.20
C CYS A 74 -8.41 4.15 2.30
N ALA A 75 -7.34 4.14 1.50
CA ALA A 75 -6.33 5.21 1.54
C ALA A 75 -6.93 6.57 1.18
N ASN A 76 -7.77 6.63 0.14
CA ASN A 76 -8.46 7.84 -0.29
C ASN A 76 -9.49 8.32 0.76
N LYS A 77 -10.23 7.39 1.38
CA LYS A 77 -11.19 7.68 2.47
C LYS A 77 -10.56 8.45 3.62
N TYR A 78 -9.28 8.18 3.94
CA TYR A 78 -8.55 8.87 5.00
C TYR A 78 -7.75 10.09 4.53
N GLY A 79 -7.84 10.47 3.25
CA GLY A 79 -7.15 11.63 2.69
C GLY A 79 -5.67 11.38 2.38
N ALA A 80 -5.23 10.13 2.29
CA ALA A 80 -3.88 9.79 1.88
C ALA A 80 -3.72 9.84 0.35
N ASN A 81 -2.49 10.03 -0.12
CA ASN A 81 -2.13 9.88 -1.52
C ASN A 81 -2.03 8.38 -1.86
N SER A 82 -2.96 7.87 -2.66
CA SER A 82 -2.93 6.50 -3.17
C SER A 82 -2.15 6.42 -4.48
N GLN A 83 -1.19 5.49 -4.56
CA GLN A 83 -0.41 5.18 -5.76
C GLN A 83 -0.65 3.73 -6.16
N GLY A 84 -1.56 3.52 -7.11
CA GLY A 84 -1.71 2.23 -7.79
C GLY A 84 -0.42 1.85 -8.49
N THR A 85 -0.02 0.58 -8.40
CA THR A 85 1.30 0.12 -8.86
C THR A 85 1.19 -1.08 -9.78
N MET A 86 1.91 -1.00 -10.91
CA MET A 86 2.14 -2.14 -11.80
C MET A 86 3.45 -2.84 -11.43
N SER A 87 3.34 -4.13 -11.13
CA SER A 87 4.48 -5.04 -10.96
C SER A 87 5.00 -5.44 -12.34
N TYR A 88 5.97 -4.70 -12.86
CA TYR A 88 6.53 -4.93 -14.19
C TYR A 88 7.18 -6.31 -14.32
N THR A 89 7.01 -6.94 -15.48
CA THR A 89 7.63 -8.22 -15.83
C THR A 89 7.67 -8.41 -17.35
N THR A 90 8.44 -9.39 -17.83
CA THR A 90 8.58 -9.73 -19.24
C THR A 90 8.09 -11.15 -19.49
N SER A 91 7.12 -11.34 -20.39
CA SER A 91 6.64 -12.65 -20.85
C SER A 91 5.98 -12.50 -22.23
N PRO A 92 5.61 -13.59 -22.93
CA PRO A 92 4.90 -13.52 -24.21
C PRO A 92 3.61 -12.69 -24.17
N ILE A 93 2.99 -12.54 -22.99
CA ILE A 93 1.77 -11.78 -22.78
C ILE A 93 2.00 -10.39 -22.17
N HIS A 94 3.22 -9.98 -21.84
CA HIS A 94 3.48 -8.63 -21.30
C HIS A 94 4.06 -7.74 -22.39
N ASN A 95 3.28 -6.75 -22.85
CA ASN A 95 3.67 -5.78 -23.86
C ASN A 95 3.09 -4.40 -23.52
N GLU A 96 3.55 -3.36 -24.22
CA GLU A 96 3.14 -1.96 -23.99
C GLU A 96 1.62 -1.77 -23.99
N LYS A 97 0.91 -2.39 -24.94
CA LYS A 97 -0.56 -2.30 -25.00
C LYS A 97 -1.23 -2.89 -23.77
N ASN A 98 -0.65 -3.93 -23.18
CA ASN A 98 -1.18 -4.53 -21.95
C ASN A 98 -0.90 -3.64 -20.75
N TRP A 99 0.29 -3.05 -20.64
CA TRP A 99 0.63 -2.11 -19.56
C TRP A 99 -0.20 -0.81 -19.60
N LEU A 100 -0.51 -0.28 -20.79
CA LEU A 100 -1.34 0.93 -20.93
C LEU A 100 -2.83 0.71 -20.68
N LYS A 101 -3.30 -0.55 -20.62
CA LYS A 101 -4.69 -0.89 -20.32
C LYS A 101 -4.98 -1.01 -18.82
N PHE A 102 -3.94 -1.21 -18.01
CA PHE A 102 -4.06 -1.32 -16.56
C PHE A 102 -4.40 0.02 -15.91
#